data_AF-A0A6L9L3P1-F1
#
_entry.id   AF-A0A6L9L3P1-F1
#
_cell.length_a   1.000
_cell.length_b   1.000
_cell.length_c   1.000
_cell.angle_alpha   90.00
_cell.angle_beta   90.00
_cell.angle_gamma   90.00
#
_symmetry.space_group_name_H-M   'P 1'
#
loop_
_entity.id
_entity.type
_entity.pdbx_description
1 polymer ?
#
loop_
_entity_poly.entity_id
_entity_poly.type
_entity_poly.pdbx_seq_one_letter_code
_entity_poly.pdbx_strand_id
1 'polypeptide(L)'
;MESIPLTFEQLPAYVYQLGRKLDDLSNLLRSQSEGNQTLKPLHFDIHELCEYLPDKPAVTTVYGLVQRREIPFGRRGKKLIFFQSDIDLWLATKKSKTANEISGLADQHKTSFTRGKKGGSRV
;
A
#
# COMPACT_ATOMS: atom_id res chain seq x y z
N MET A 1 -9.85 34.18 26.59
CA MET A 1 -9.73 32.82 27.14
C MET A 1 -9.53 33.00 28.62
N GLU A 2 -10.56 32.73 29.42
CA GLU A 2 -10.52 32.96 30.87
C GLU A 2 -9.57 31.94 31.51
N SER A 3 -8.48 32.42 32.09
CA SER A 3 -7.60 31.60 32.93
C SER A 3 -8.25 31.46 34.29
N ILE A 4 -8.86 30.31 34.56
CA ILE A 4 -9.37 29.97 35.89
C ILE A 4 -8.16 30.03 36.85
N PRO A 5 -8.15 30.92 37.86
CA PRO A 5 -7.03 31.01 38.78
C PRO A 5 -6.92 29.72 39.58
N LEU A 6 -5.82 28.99 39.39
CA LEU A 6 -5.55 27.74 40.09
C LEU A 6 -5.18 28.07 41.54
N THR A 7 -5.94 27.58 42.51
CA THR A 7 -5.57 27.76 43.92
C THR A 7 -4.60 26.67 44.38
N PHE A 8 -3.79 26.97 45.39
CA PHE A 8 -2.77 26.04 45.88
C PHE A 8 -3.36 24.71 46.35
N GLU A 9 -4.52 24.74 47.00
CA GLU A 9 -5.26 23.54 47.45
C GLU A 9 -5.69 22.62 46.29
N GLN A 10 -5.83 23.15 45.08
CA GLN A 10 -6.24 22.39 43.89
C GLN A 10 -5.05 21.75 43.16
N LEU A 11 -3.81 22.12 43.50
CA LEU A 11 -2.60 21.59 42.84
C LEU A 11 -2.48 20.06 42.93
N PRO A 12 -2.66 19.40 44.10
CA PRO A 12 -2.50 17.95 44.18
C PRO A 12 -3.46 17.20 43.24
N ALA A 13 -4.71 17.66 43.17
CA ALA A 13 -5.73 17.09 42.28
C ALA A 13 -5.38 17.31 40.80
N TYR A 14 -4.90 18.50 40.44
CA TYR A 14 -4.53 18.82 39.06
C TYR A 14 -3.30 18.05 38.58
N VAL A 15 -2.28 17.91 39.43
CA VAL A 15 -1.08 17.12 39.14
C VAL A 15 -1.43 15.65 38.97
N TYR A 16 -2.33 15.11 39.79
CA TYR A 16 -2.83 13.75 39.62
C TYR A 16 -3.53 13.54 38.27
N GLN A 17 -4.43 14.46 37.90
CA GLN A 17 -5.10 14.42 36.60
C GLN A 17 -4.13 14.55 35.42
N LEU A 18 -3.08 15.37 35.57
CA LEU A 18 -2.03 15.50 34.57
C LEU A 18 -1.25 14.19 34.41
N GLY A 19 -0.88 13.55 35.52
CA GLY A 19 -0.23 12.24 35.50
C GLY A 19 -1.06 11.19 34.76
N ARG A 20 -2.36 11.11 35.05
CA ARG A 20 -3.30 10.22 34.34
C ARG A 20 -3.33 10.48 32.83
N LYS A 21 -3.44 11.74 32.42
CA LYS A 21 -3.43 12.10 30.99
C LYS A 21 -2.10 11.76 30.31
N LEU A 22 -0.98 11.90 31.01
CA LEU A 22 0.34 11.50 30.51
C LEU A 22 0.45 9.98 30.37
N ASP A 23 -0.08 9.22 31.32
CA ASP A 23 -0.14 7.75 31.25
C ASP A 23 -1.01 7.29 30.07
N ASP A 24 -2.20 7.89 29.90
CA ASP A 24 -3.11 7.59 28.79
C ASP A 24 -2.46 7.89 27.44
N LEU A 25 -1.79 9.04 27.31
CA LEU A 25 -1.00 9.38 26.12
C LEU A 25 0.14 8.39 25.89
N SER A 26 0.87 8.03 26.94
CA SER A 26 1.96 7.06 26.86
C SER A 26 1.47 5.68 26.41
N ASN A 27 0.32 5.25 26.90
CA ASN A 27 -0.32 4.00 26.52
C ASN A 27 -0.83 4.03 25.08
N LEU A 28 -1.41 5.15 24.64
CA LEU A 28 -1.84 5.35 23.25
C LEU A 28 -0.65 5.36 22.29
N LEU A 29 0.45 6.02 22.65
CA LEU A 29 1.69 6.01 21.87
C LEU A 29 2.30 4.61 21.81
N ARG A 30 2.29 3.85 22.92
CA ARG A 30 2.76 2.46 22.94
C ARG A 30 1.91 1.57 22.04
N SER A 31 0.58 1.62 22.16
CA SER A 31 -0.32 0.81 21.32
C SER A 31 -0.23 1.19 19.83
N GLN A 32 -0.06 2.48 19.53
CA GLN A 32 0.18 2.95 18.17
C GLN A 32 1.55 2.50 17.66
N SER A 33 2.58 2.47 18.51
CA SER A 33 3.90 1.96 18.14
C SER A 33 3.90 0.45 17.95
N GLU A 34 3.12 -0.31 18.73
CA GLU A 34 2.95 -1.76 18.57
C GLU A 34 2.17 -2.08 17.28
N GLY A 35 1.19 -1.26 16.90
CA GLY A 35 0.57 -1.30 15.58
C GLY A 35 1.48 -0.86 14.43
N ASN A 36 2.48 0.00 14.70
CA ASN A 36 3.44 0.53 13.72
C ASN A 36 4.85 -0.11 13.80
N GLN A 37 5.00 -1.22 14.51
CA GLN A 37 6.31 -1.83 14.79
C GLN A 37 6.99 -2.48 13.56
N THR A 38 6.43 -2.35 12.36
CA THR A 38 6.96 -2.96 11.14
C THR A 38 7.39 -1.99 10.05
N LEU A 39 7.58 -0.69 10.34
CA LEU A 39 8.16 0.25 9.37
C LEU A 39 9.61 0.62 9.71
N LYS A 40 10.44 -0.34 10.12
CA LYS A 40 11.82 -0.25 9.64
C LYS A 40 11.70 -0.31 8.12
N PRO A 41 12.31 0.60 7.33
CA PRO A 41 12.35 0.46 5.89
C PRO A 41 13.14 -0.81 5.57
N LEU A 42 12.42 -1.94 5.57
CA LEU A 42 12.93 -3.22 5.18
C LEU A 42 13.19 -3.08 3.69
N HIS A 43 14.47 -3.13 3.37
CA HIS A 43 14.92 -3.09 2.01
C HIS A 43 15.41 -4.48 1.68
N PHE A 44 14.99 -4.97 0.53
CA PHE A 44 15.40 -6.25 0.01
C PHE A 44 16.56 -6.08 -0.97
N ASP A 45 17.52 -6.99 -0.91
CA ASP A 45 18.38 -7.29 -2.04
C ASP A 45 17.60 -8.10 -3.10
N ILE A 46 18.18 -8.27 -4.28
CA ILE A 46 17.51 -8.97 -5.38
C ILE A 46 17.14 -10.43 -5.02
N HIS A 47 17.96 -11.12 -4.23
CA HIS A 47 17.67 -12.48 -3.78
C HIS A 47 16.52 -12.51 -2.77
N GLU A 48 16.52 -11.59 -1.81
CA GLU A 48 15.44 -11.47 -0.82
C GLU A 48 14.12 -11.09 -1.49
N LEU A 49 14.16 -10.23 -2.51
CA LEU A 49 12.99 -9.91 -3.31
C LEU A 49 12.43 -11.14 -4.04
N CYS A 50 13.29 -12.02 -4.57
CA CYS A 50 12.83 -13.25 -5.22
C CYS A 50 12.07 -14.15 -4.24
N GLU A 51 12.53 -14.28 -2.99
CA GLU A 51 11.83 -15.06 -1.96
C GLU A 51 10.56 -14.37 -1.45
N TYR A 52 10.55 -13.04 -1.47
CA TYR A 52 9.42 -12.24 -1.00
C TYR A 52 8.23 -12.26 -1.96
N LEU A 53 8.47 -12.31 -3.26
CA LEU A 53 7.42 -12.34 -4.27
C LEU A 53 6.66 -13.69 -4.25
N PRO A 54 5.32 -13.67 -4.40
CA PRO A 54 4.51 -14.90 -4.30
C PRO A 54 4.84 -15.94 -5.39
N ASP A 55 5.19 -15.47 -6.59
CA ASP A 55 5.53 -16.34 -7.73
C ASP A 55 6.99 -16.83 -7.71
N LYS A 56 7.79 -16.36 -6.73
CA LYS A 56 9.23 -16.64 -6.59
C LYS A 56 10.01 -16.65 -7.91
N PRO A 57 9.99 -15.53 -8.67
CA PRO A 57 10.65 -15.46 -9.95
C PRO A 57 12.17 -15.61 -9.81
N ALA A 58 12.82 -16.17 -10.84
CA ALA A 58 14.28 -16.22 -10.90
C ALA A 58 14.89 -14.81 -10.93
N VAL A 59 16.11 -14.68 -10.41
CA VAL A 59 16.88 -13.43 -10.38
C VAL A 59 17.00 -12.78 -11.77
N THR A 60 17.16 -13.59 -12.83
CA THR A 60 17.21 -13.12 -14.22
C THR A 60 15.91 -12.45 -14.65
N THR A 61 14.77 -13.02 -14.28
CA THR A 61 13.44 -12.45 -14.52
C THR A 61 13.29 -11.12 -13.80
N VAL A 62 13.71 -11.03 -12.53
CA VAL A 62 13.66 -9.79 -11.77
C VAL A 62 14.53 -8.69 -12.40
N TYR A 63 15.73 -9.02 -12.88
CA TYR A 63 16.53 -8.07 -13.66
C TYR A 63 15.81 -7.60 -14.93
N GLY A 64 15.11 -8.51 -15.63
CA GLY A 64 14.28 -8.15 -16.78
C GLY A 64 13.14 -7.19 -16.41
N LEU A 65 12.47 -7.40 -15.27
CA LEU A 65 11.43 -6.51 -14.75
C LEU A 65 11.99 -5.12 -14.41
N VAL A 66 13.17 -5.07 -13.78
CA VAL A 66 13.86 -3.82 -13.45
C VAL A 66 14.24 -3.05 -14.72
N GLN A 67 14.77 -3.75 -15.72
CA GLN A 67 15.15 -3.14 -17.01
C GLN A 67 13.94 -2.53 -17.73
N ARG A 68 12.79 -3.23 -17.71
CA ARG A 68 11.53 -2.71 -18.27
C ARG A 68 10.82 -1.69 -17.37
N ARG A 69 11.36 -1.40 -16.19
CA ARG A 69 10.77 -0.52 -15.17
C ARG A 69 9.36 -0.96 -14.74
N GLU A 70 9.10 -2.26 -14.78
CA GLU A 70 7.82 -2.84 -14.38
C GLU A 70 7.72 -2.99 -12.87
N ILE A 71 8.85 -3.11 -12.18
CA ILE A 71 8.94 -3.23 -10.71
C ILE A 71 9.62 -1.98 -10.11
N PRO A 72 9.12 -1.42 -8.99
CA PRO A 72 9.77 -0.31 -8.31
C PRO A 72 11.14 -0.71 -7.77
N PHE A 73 12.16 0.14 -7.97
CA PHE A 73 13.49 -0.08 -7.43
C PHE A 73 14.17 1.25 -7.08
N GLY A 74 14.97 1.23 -6.03
CA GLY A 74 15.95 2.25 -5.67
C GLY A 74 17.36 1.84 -6.10
N ARG A 75 18.28 2.80 -6.10
CA ARG A 75 19.71 2.56 -6.32
C ARG A 75 20.52 3.10 -5.15
N ARG A 76 21.46 2.31 -4.66
CA ARG A 76 22.48 2.74 -3.70
C ARG A 76 23.86 2.42 -4.26
N GLY A 77 24.45 3.41 -4.92
CA GLY A 77 25.67 3.23 -5.69
C GLY A 77 25.45 2.27 -6.86
N LYS A 78 26.16 1.12 -6.84
CA LYS A 78 26.09 0.08 -7.89
C LYS A 78 25.04 -1.01 -7.61
N LYS A 79 24.43 -1.02 -6.42
CA LYS A 79 23.46 -2.04 -6.01
C LYS A 79 22.02 -1.54 -6.18
N LEU A 80 21.14 -2.46 -6.61
CA LEU A 80 19.70 -2.26 -6.59
C LEU A 80 19.19 -2.46 -5.16
N ILE A 81 18.17 -1.69 -4.79
CA ILE A 81 17.50 -1.80 -3.49
C ILE A 81 16.00 -1.80 -3.74
N PHE A 82 15.27 -2.68 -3.08
CA PHE A 82 13.82 -2.75 -3.19
C PHE A 82 13.18 -2.44 -1.86
N PHE A 83 12.43 -1.34 -1.76
CA PHE A 83 11.72 -1.00 -0.53
C PHE A 83 10.46 -1.85 -0.43
N GLN A 84 10.28 -2.52 0.71
CA GLN A 84 9.11 -3.35 0.95
C GLN A 84 7.80 -2.59 0.69
N SER A 85 7.70 -1.35 1.17
CA SER A 85 6.52 -0.48 0.96
C SER A 85 6.16 -0.27 -0.51
N ASP A 86 7.17 -0.10 -1.37
CA ASP A 86 6.97 0.16 -2.78
C ASP A 86 6.55 -1.12 -3.51
N ILE A 87 7.12 -2.27 -3.11
CA ILE A 87 6.74 -3.58 -3.63
C ILE A 87 5.31 -3.94 -3.21
N ASP A 88 4.93 -3.66 -1.96
CA ASP A 88 3.57 -3.88 -1.45
C ASP A 88 2.54 -3.06 -2.23
N LEU A 89 2.81 -1.77 -2.44
CA LEU A 89 1.97 -0.89 -3.22
C LEU A 89 1.86 -1.36 -4.69
N TRP A 90 2.97 -1.81 -5.26
CA TRP A 90 3.01 -2.36 -6.60
C TRP A 90 2.19 -3.65 -6.73
N LEU A 91 2.30 -4.57 -5.77
CA LEU A 91 1.50 -5.80 -5.74
C LEU A 91 0.01 -5.50 -5.62
N ALA A 92 -0.38 -4.54 -4.78
CA ALA A 92 -1.76 -4.10 -4.64
C ALA A 92 -2.30 -3.51 -5.96
N THR A 93 -1.50 -2.69 -6.64
CA THR A 93 -1.86 -2.08 -7.93
C THR A 93 -1.97 -3.13 -9.05
N LYS A 94 -1.04 -4.10 -9.10
CA LYS A 94 -1.04 -5.18 -10.09
C LYS A 94 -2.31 -6.03 -9.99
N LYS A 95 -2.74 -6.37 -8.77
CA LYS A 95 -4.01 -7.10 -8.51
C LYS A 95 -5.23 -6.30 -8.98
N SER A 96 -5.25 -4.98 -8.74
CA SER A 96 -6.35 -4.11 -9.16
C SER A 96 -6.46 -3.99 -10.69
N LYS A 97 -5.32 -3.92 -11.40
CA LYS A 97 -5.30 -3.95 -12.87
C LYS A 97 -5.86 -5.26 -13.42
N THR A 98 -5.51 -6.42 -12.85
CA THR A 98 -6.08 -7.70 -13.27
C THR A 98 -7.61 -7.73 -13.11
N ALA A 99 -8.17 -7.17 -12.02
CA ALA A 99 -9.61 -7.14 -11.81
C ALA A 99 -10.36 -6.21 -12.79
N ASN A 100 -9.80 -5.02 -13.07
CA ASN A 100 -10.41 -4.06 -13.99
C ASN A 100 -10.25 -4.45 -15.48
N GLU A 101 -9.20 -5.18 -15.85
CA GLU A 101 -9.05 -5.67 -17.23
C GLU A 101 -10.05 -6.80 -17.56
N ILE A 102 -10.46 -7.60 -16.58
CA ILE A 102 -11.49 -8.63 -16.75
C ILE A 102 -12.87 -7.99 -17.02
N SER A 103 -13.22 -6.88 -16.38
CA SER A 103 -14.50 -6.19 -16.64
C SER A 103 -14.52 -5.49 -18.00
N GLY A 104 -13.41 -4.90 -18.44
CA GLY A 104 -13.32 -4.22 -19.74
C GLY A 104 -13.37 -5.15 -20.98
N LEU A 105 -13.01 -6.42 -20.83
CA LEU A 105 -13.12 -7.43 -21.90
C LEU A 105 -14.54 -7.99 -22.07
N ALA A 106 -15.38 -7.94 -21.03
CA ALA A 106 -16.76 -8.42 -21.09
C ALA A 106 -17.69 -7.50 -21.90
N ASP A 107 -17.39 -6.20 -21.96
CA ASP A 107 -18.23 -5.22 -22.65
C ASP A 107 -17.97 -5.14 -24.17
N GLN A 108 -16.80 -5.56 -24.64
CA GLN A 108 -16.44 -5.49 -26.06
C GLN A 108 -17.06 -6.61 -26.92
N HIS A 109 -17.60 -7.68 -26.32
CA HIS A 109 -18.20 -8.79 -27.08
C HIS A 109 -19.71 -8.61 -27.37
N LYS A 110 -20.33 -7.49 -26.94
CA LYS A 110 -21.78 -7.26 -27.13
C LYS A 110 -22.15 -6.46 -28.38
N THR A 111 -21.19 -5.91 -29.12
CA THR A 111 -21.46 -4.98 -30.24
C THR A 111 -21.41 -5.63 -31.63
N SER A 112 -21.02 -6.91 -31.76
CA SER A 112 -20.83 -7.55 -33.07
C SER A 112 -21.95 -8.47 -33.55
N PHE A 113 -22.98 -8.77 -32.74
CA PHE A 113 -24.00 -9.78 -33.09
C PHE A 113 -25.36 -9.28 -33.59
N THR A 114 -25.58 -7.97 -33.76
CA THR A 114 -26.88 -7.43 -34.22
C THR A 114 -26.76 -6.54 -35.46
N ARG A 115 -26.32 -7.09 -36.58
CA ARG A 115 -26.58 -6.47 -37.89
C ARG A 115 -27.43 -7.38 -38.80
N GLY A 116 -28.73 -7.31 -38.54
CA GLY A 116 -29.77 -7.16 -39.56
C GLY A 116 -29.86 -8.21 -40.67
N LYS A 117 -30.60 -9.29 -40.39
CA LYS A 117 -31.29 -10.09 -41.40
C LYS A 117 -32.45 -9.25 -41.95
N LYS A 118 -32.34 -8.72 -43.17
CA LYS A 118 -33.50 -8.29 -43.97
C LYS A 118 -33.34 -8.75 -45.41
N GLY A 119 -34.09 -9.79 -45.75
CA GLY A 119 -34.44 -10.09 -47.13
C GLY A 119 -35.40 -9.04 -47.69
N GLY A 120 -35.47 -8.93 -49.02
CA GLY A 120 -36.43 -8.07 -49.70
C GLY A 120 -36.02 -7.71 -51.13
N SER A 121 -36.33 -8.63 -52.06
CA SER A 121 -36.91 -8.47 -53.41
C SER A 121 -36.69 -7.20 -54.27
N ARG A 122 -36.77 -7.46 -55.59
CA ARG A 122 -37.02 -6.59 -56.76
C ARG A 122 -35.75 -6.06 -57.46
N VAL A 123 -35.58 -6.13 -58.78
CA VAL A 123 -36.48 -6.38 -59.95
C VAL A 123 -35.64 -7.04 -61.04
#